data_AF-A0A1C9CDU0-F1
#
_entry.id   AF-A0A1C9CDU0-F1
#
_cell.length_a   1.000
_cell.length_b   1.000
_cell.length_c   1.000
_cell.angle_alpha   90.00
_cell.angle_beta   90.00
_cell.angle_gamma   90.00
#
_symmetry.space_group_name_H-M   'P 1'
#
loop_
_entity.id
_entity.type
_entity.pdbx_description
1 polymer ?
#
loop_
_entity_poly.entity_id
_entity_poly.type
_entity_poly.pdbx_seq_one_letter_code
_entity_poly.pdbx_strand_id
1 'polypeptide(L)' 'MKKDNYNLWSWGFTKAAENWNGRLAMIGFIAVVITELITGKSVLDFLAIL' A
#
# COMPACT_ATOMS: atom_id res chain seq x y z
N MET A 1 -7.75 11.33 26.80
CA MET A 1 -8.22 10.21 25.95
C MET A 1 -9.06 10.79 24.83
N LYS A 2 -8.49 10.98 23.63
CA LYS A 2 -9.18 11.56 22.48
C LYS A 2 -10.12 10.48 21.91
N LYS A 3 -11.44 10.73 21.98
CA LYS A 3 -12.46 9.91 21.32
C LYS A 3 -12.30 10.10 19.82
N ASP A 4 -11.55 9.20 19.18
CA ASP A 4 -11.46 9.15 17.73
C ASP A 4 -12.73 8.46 17.25
N ASN A 5 -13.66 9.29 16.73
CA ASN A 5 -14.97 8.88 16.26
C ASN A 5 -14.85 7.71 15.26
N TYR A 6 -15.56 6.62 15.52
CA TYR A 6 -15.70 5.41 14.70
C TYR A 6 -16.50 5.64 13.41
N ASN A 7 -16.44 6.84 12.84
CA ASN A 7 -17.03 7.11 11.53
C ASN A 7 -16.08 6.54 10.48
N LEU A 8 -16.26 5.25 10.18
CA LEU A 8 -15.60 4.47 9.11
C LEU A 8 -15.70 5.11 7.72
N TRP A 9 -16.45 6.19 7.56
CA TRP A 9 -16.76 6.85 6.30
C TRP A 9 -16.63 8.38 6.40
N SER A 10 -15.60 8.88 7.09
CA SER A 10 -15.17 10.27 6.94
C SER A 10 -14.07 10.32 5.88
N TRP A 11 -14.41 10.82 4.69
CA TRP A 11 -13.43 11.06 3.62
C TRP A 11 -12.49 12.20 4.07
N GLY A 12 -11.26 11.85 4.42
CA GLY A 12 -10.24 12.78 4.89
C GLY A 12 -8.98 12.06 5.40
N PHE A 13 -7.92 12.81 5.68
CA PHE A 13 -6.68 12.30 6.30
C PHE A 13 -6.92 11.91 7.76
N THR A 14 -7.60 10.77 7.97
CA THR A 14 -7.82 10.18 9.29
C THR A 14 -6.76 9.11 9.57
N LYS A 15 -6.34 9.00 10.83
CA LYS A 15 -5.33 8.02 11.28
C LYS A 15 -5.66 6.58 10.88
N ALA A 16 -6.95 6.25 10.80
CA ALA A 16 -7.40 4.95 10.32
C ALA A 16 -7.04 4.73 8.84
N ALA A 17 -7.30 5.72 7.97
CA ALA A 17 -7.00 5.64 6.54
C ALA A 17 -5.48 5.58 6.28
N GLU A 18 -4.68 6.33 7.05
CA GLU A 18 -3.22 6.27 6.98
C GLU A 18 -2.68 4.88 7.34
N ASN A 19 -3.19 4.26 8.42
CA ASN A 19 -2.78 2.92 8.83
C ASN A 19 -3.21 1.84 7.83
N TRP A 20 -4.40 1.98 7.23
CA TRP A 20 -4.86 1.09 6.16
C TRP A 20 -4.00 1.23 4.89
N ASN A 21 -3.72 2.45 4.45
CA ASN A 21 -2.84 2.71 3.30
C ASN A 21 -1.41 2.19 3.55
N GLY A 22 -0.87 2.37 4.75
CA GLY A 22 0.45 1.85 5.13
C GLY A 22 0.55 0.33 5.03
N ARG A 23 -0.49 -0.40 5.48
CA ARG A 23 -0.52 -1.87 5.37
C ARG A 23 -0.62 -2.33 3.92
N LEU A 24 -1.47 -1.68 3.12
CA LEU A 24 -1.60 -1.97 1.70
C LEU A 24 -0.28 -1.72 0.95
N ALA A 25 0.45 -0.67 1.30
CA ALA A 25 1.77 -0.39 0.73
C ALA A 25 2.80 -1.47 1.07
N MET A 26 2.83 -1.95 2.33
CA MET A 26 3.74 -3.04 2.72
C MET A 26 3.44 -4.34 1.95
N ILE A 27 2.17 -4.70 1.80
CA ILE A 27 1.75 -5.88 1.02
C ILE A 27 2.11 -5.70 -0.46
N GLY A 28 1.83 -4.53 -1.03
CA GLY A 28 2.17 -4.21 -2.42
C GLY A 28 3.68 -4.31 -2.69
N PHE A 29 4.50 -3.82 -1.76
CA PHE A 29 5.95 -3.94 -1.87
C PHE A 29 6.43 -5.39 -1.83
N ILE A 30 5.90 -6.21 -0.92
CA ILE A 30 6.24 -7.63 -0.83
C ILE A 30 5.79 -8.37 -2.09
N ALA A 31 4.59 -8.09 -2.59
CA ALA A 31 4.07 -8.70 -3.81
C ALA A 31 4.94 -8.36 -5.04
N VAL A 32 5.42 -7.12 -5.13
CA VAL A 32 6.38 -6.67 -6.14
C VAL A 32 7.67 -7.50 -6.05
N VAL A 33 8.30 -7.54 -4.88
CA VAL A 33 9.56 -8.28 -4.69
C VAL A 33 9.42 -9.76 -5.04
N ILE A 34 8.32 -10.40 -4.63
CA ILE A 34 8.05 -11.81 -4.96
C ILE A 34 7.87 -11.99 -6.46
N THR A 35 7.16 -11.07 -7.13
CA THR A 35 6.92 -11.13 -8.57
C THR A 35 8.23 -10.96 -9.36
N GLU A 36 9.13 -10.10 -8.89
CA GLU A 36 10.47 -9.93 -9.47
C GLU A 36 11.31 -11.22 -9.34
N LEU A 37 11.27 -11.88 -8.19
CA LEU A 37 11.99 -13.14 -7.96
C LEU A 37 11.49 -14.29 -8.84
N ILE A 38 10.18 -14.38 -9.08
CA ILE A 38 9.58 -15.45 -9.90
C ILE A 38 9.77 -15.18 -11.40
N THR A 39 9.61 -13.93 -11.82
CA THR A 39 9.58 -13.58 -13.25
C THR A 39 10.99 -13.23 -13.79
N GLY A 40 11.93 -12.88 -12.91
CA GLY A 40 13.26 -12.40 -13.30
C GLY A 40 13.24 -11.04 -14.03
N LYS A 41 12.07 -10.41 -14.13
CA LYS A 41 11.83 -9.09 -14.72
C LYS A 41 11.49 -8.13 -13.59
N SER A 42 12.23 -7.02 -13.49
CA SER A 42 11.94 -5.99 -12.51
C SER A 42 10.59 -5.32 -12.80
N VAL A 43 9.91 -4.80 -11.77
CA VAL A 43 8.64 -4.06 -11.96
C VAL A 43 8.85 -2.79 -12.81
N LEU A 44 10.09 -2.32 -12.91
CA LEU A 44 10.53 -1.26 -13.81
C LEU A 44 10.41 -1.64 -15.30
N ASP A 45 10.61 -2.92 -15.65
CA ASP A 45 10.38 -3.49 -17.00
C ASP A 45 8.87 -3.51 -17.32
N PHE A 46 8.04 -3.80 -16.31
CA PHE A 46 6.58 -3.82 -16.42
C PHE A 46 5.97 -2.41 -16.55
N LEU A 47 6.58 -1.41 -15.91
CA LEU A 47 6.21 0.01 -16.04
C LEU A 47 6.78 0.67 -17.30
N ALA A 48 7.50 -0.08 -18.16
CA ALA A 48 8.06 0.39 -19.43
C ALA A 48 8.94 1.65 -19.32
N ILE A 49 9.68 1.78 -18.20
CA ILE A 49 10.63 2.89 -17.96
C ILE A 49 12.04 2.56 -18.48
N LEU A 50 12.29 1.30 -18.87
CA LEU A 50 13.54 0.84 -19.47
C LEU A 50 13.27 0.03 -20.75
#